data_AF-A0A7N5ZRS1-F1
#
_entry.id   AF-A0A7N5ZRS1-F1
#
_cell.length_a   1.000
_cell.length_b   1.000
_cell.length_c   1.000
_cell.angle_alpha   90.00
_cell.angle_beta   90.00
_cell.angle_gamma   90.00
#
_symmetry.space_group_name_H-M   'P 1'
#
loop_
_entity.id
_entity.type
_entity.pdbx_description
1 polymer ?
#
loop_
_entity_poly.entity_id
_entity_poly.type
_entity_poly.pdbx_seq_one_letter_code
_entity_poly.pdbx_strand_id
1 'polypeptide(L)'
;MEPEVPGDAVGRRVSIGGERATVRYVGPVPPTTGGSFVRPAKVSFGVDYLNAVQQLYEINADEVLSEEISISSKKLKWGGVKERSFESLPSVLLSRCEVNGPGADGEIRRTTPNVQWLDLSGTLMSCWEDVAAITEQLDKLEGLQLSYNRLRLPSEPSALCQAFCNLKVLALNSCDLTWPQILNCAPMWPQLEDLCLEENNITELQRPEGVLQPLRSLNLSSNPLVQHTVFSMSALPRYSTQLLHLNLVFAGSQTSMFPELKNLNLDHNNITEWCVVDELAKLPSLVQFSCRGNRLVSSDGNPKTANQMLIAKLGQLVTLNSCEIYPEDRRGAELDYIKMFGEEWLKAGGQSQTGTEFTCRHPRYQNLIDKYGAPEEGELKKPEPFVLKNQLLS
;
A
#
# COMPACT_ATOMS: atom_id res chain seq x y z
N MET A 1 40.89 -16.30 18.64
CA MET A 1 39.98 -17.19 17.88
C MET A 1 39.51 -16.41 16.67
N GLU A 2 39.59 -16.98 15.47
CA GLU A 2 38.89 -16.37 14.34
C GLU A 2 37.39 -16.39 14.65
N PRO A 3 36.64 -15.31 14.36
CA PRO A 3 35.19 -15.32 14.54
C PRO A 3 34.60 -16.42 13.66
N GLU A 4 33.98 -17.40 14.31
CA GLU A 4 33.42 -18.57 13.66
C GLU A 4 32.17 -18.16 12.88
N VAL A 5 32.11 -18.50 11.59
CA VAL A 5 30.93 -18.27 10.76
C VAL A 5 29.85 -19.25 11.22
N PRO A 6 28.61 -18.81 11.52
CA PRO A 6 27.52 -19.70 11.86
C PRO A 6 27.35 -20.81 10.81
N GLY A 7 27.13 -22.05 11.25
CA GLY A 7 26.97 -23.20 10.34
C GLY A 7 25.80 -23.06 9.36
N ASP A 8 24.83 -22.21 9.69
CA ASP A 8 23.65 -21.87 8.90
C ASP A 8 23.72 -20.45 8.31
N ALA A 9 24.92 -19.90 8.13
CA ALA A 9 25.10 -18.53 7.66
C ALA A 9 24.47 -18.24 6.30
N VAL A 10 24.35 -19.22 5.39
CA VAL A 10 23.73 -19.02 4.08
C VAL A 10 22.24 -18.68 4.23
N GLY A 11 21.84 -17.55 3.66
CA GLY A 11 20.49 -17.01 3.76
C GLY A 11 20.28 -16.05 4.94
N ARG A 12 21.21 -16.00 5.92
CA ARG A 12 21.17 -14.97 6.96
C ARG A 12 21.50 -13.60 6.38
N ARG A 13 20.90 -12.56 6.97
CA ARG A 13 21.32 -11.19 6.72
C ARG A 13 22.50 -10.84 7.63
N VAL A 14 23.36 -9.99 7.12
CA VAL A 14 24.55 -9.52 7.81
C VAL A 14 24.77 -8.03 7.59
N SER A 15 25.54 -7.43 8.50
CA SER A 15 25.97 -6.04 8.42
C SER A 15 27.44 -5.95 8.05
N ILE A 16 27.77 -5.10 7.08
CA ILE A 16 29.15 -4.87 6.62
C ILE A 16 29.35 -3.36 6.43
N GLY A 17 30.04 -2.72 7.37
CA GLY A 17 30.31 -1.27 7.28
C GLY A 17 29.06 -0.40 7.25
N GLY A 18 27.97 -0.83 7.91
CA GLY A 18 26.68 -0.15 7.91
C GLY A 18 25.72 -0.60 6.80
N GLU A 19 26.21 -1.30 5.79
CA GLU A 19 25.38 -1.85 4.70
C GLU A 19 24.80 -3.22 5.07
N ARG A 20 23.61 -3.53 4.54
CA ARG A 20 22.91 -4.80 4.75
C ARG A 20 23.12 -5.73 3.56
N ALA A 21 23.51 -6.98 3.82
CA ALA A 21 23.69 -8.00 2.79
C ALA A 21 23.05 -9.33 3.19
N THR A 22 22.79 -10.19 2.22
CA THR A 22 22.37 -11.58 2.46
C THR A 22 23.51 -12.50 2.05
N VAL A 23 23.91 -13.41 2.94
CA VAL A 23 24.95 -14.39 2.65
C VAL A 23 24.42 -15.40 1.63
N ARG A 24 25.05 -15.45 0.45
CA ARG A 24 24.68 -16.39 -0.63
C ARG A 24 25.54 -17.65 -0.66
N TYR A 25 26.76 -17.55 -0.15
CA TYR A 25 27.75 -18.62 -0.19
C TYR A 25 28.74 -18.46 0.96
N VAL A 26 29.13 -19.58 1.58
CA VAL A 26 30.21 -19.67 2.54
C VAL A 26 31.14 -20.78 2.09
N GLY A 27 32.42 -20.46 1.94
CA GLY A 27 33.41 -21.43 1.49
C GLY A 27 34.68 -20.78 0.96
N PRO A 28 35.63 -21.59 0.47
CA PRO A 28 36.85 -21.09 -0.16
C PRO A 28 36.48 -20.31 -1.42
N VAL A 29 37.07 -19.13 -1.57
CA VAL A 29 36.85 -18.27 -2.73
C VAL A 29 37.89 -18.62 -3.80
N PRO A 30 37.51 -19.20 -4.95
CA PRO A 30 38.43 -19.37 -6.05
C PRO A 30 38.77 -17.99 -6.65
N PRO A 31 39.97 -17.79 -7.21
CA PRO A 31 40.27 -16.57 -7.95
C PRO A 31 39.29 -16.45 -9.12
N THR A 32 38.34 -15.52 -9.00
CA THR A 32 37.26 -15.30 -9.98
C THR A 32 37.15 -13.82 -10.30
N THR A 33 36.88 -13.51 -11.56
CA THR A 33 36.51 -12.17 -12.00
C THR A 33 35.02 -11.97 -11.81
N GLY A 34 34.60 -11.17 -10.82
CA GLY A 34 33.22 -10.68 -10.70
C GLY A 34 32.45 -11.01 -9.41
N GLY A 35 33.07 -11.53 -8.36
CA GLY A 35 32.41 -11.74 -7.06
C GLY A 35 32.87 -10.77 -5.97
N SER A 36 31.93 -10.20 -5.21
CA SER A 36 32.22 -9.46 -3.98
C SER A 36 32.24 -10.43 -2.79
N PHE A 37 33.42 -10.67 -2.21
CA PHE A 37 33.60 -11.53 -1.04
C PHE A 37 34.12 -10.71 0.14
N VAL A 38 33.65 -11.04 1.35
CA VAL A 38 34.04 -10.37 2.58
C VAL A 38 34.58 -11.39 3.56
N ARG A 39 35.64 -11.03 4.29
CA ARG A 39 36.20 -11.89 5.33
C ARG A 39 35.22 -11.97 6.50
N PRO A 40 35.00 -13.15 7.12
CA PRO A 40 34.11 -13.30 8.27
C PRO A 40 34.32 -12.26 9.38
N ALA A 41 35.57 -11.91 9.68
CA ALA A 41 35.91 -10.91 10.70
C ALA A 41 35.45 -9.47 10.42
N LYS A 42 34.96 -9.18 9.20
CA LYS A 42 34.40 -7.87 8.82
C LYS A 42 32.87 -7.89 8.75
N VAL A 43 32.25 -8.98 9.15
CA VAL A 43 30.81 -9.22 9.03
C VAL A 43 30.21 -9.33 10.43
N SER A 44 29.17 -8.55 10.71
CA SER A 44 28.35 -8.76 11.90
C SER A 44 27.11 -9.57 11.54
N PHE A 45 26.87 -10.62 12.34
CA PHE A 45 25.64 -11.41 12.29
C PHE A 45 24.54 -10.84 13.18
N GLY A 46 24.82 -9.74 13.88
CA GLY A 46 23.85 -9.07 14.74
C GLY A 46 23.71 -9.68 16.12
N VAL A 47 22.67 -9.21 16.81
CA VAL A 47 22.31 -9.57 18.17
C VAL A 47 20.82 -9.88 18.24
N ASP A 48 20.40 -10.61 19.26
CA ASP A 48 18.97 -10.83 19.51
C ASP A 48 18.24 -9.52 19.89
N TYR A 49 16.91 -9.61 19.87
CA TYR A 49 16.01 -8.51 20.18
C TYR A 49 16.32 -7.83 21.53
N LEU A 50 16.50 -8.57 22.62
CA LEU A 50 16.68 -7.98 23.95
C LEU A 50 18.03 -7.30 24.09
N ASN A 51 19.08 -7.91 23.55
CA ASN A 51 20.40 -7.29 23.49
C ASN A 51 20.36 -5.98 22.68
N ALA A 52 19.61 -5.93 21.57
CA ALA A 52 19.43 -4.69 20.81
C ALA A 52 18.65 -3.62 21.60
N VAL A 53 17.58 -4.00 22.30
CA VAL A 53 16.81 -3.09 23.18
C VAL A 53 17.73 -2.51 24.26
N GLN A 54 18.48 -3.36 24.96
CA GLN A 54 19.42 -2.91 25.99
C GLN A 54 20.45 -1.94 25.42
N GLN A 55 21.12 -2.31 24.32
CA GLN A 55 22.14 -1.46 23.69
C GLN A 55 21.59 -0.09 23.28
N LEU A 56 20.40 -0.04 22.67
CA LEU A 56 19.86 1.21 22.17
C LEU A 56 19.36 2.12 23.30
N TYR A 57 18.55 1.57 24.21
CA TYR A 57 17.87 2.35 25.24
C TYR A 57 18.76 2.67 26.45
N GLU A 58 19.89 1.99 26.63
CA GLU A 58 20.90 2.38 27.62
C GLU A 58 21.81 3.52 27.14
N ILE A 59 22.02 3.65 25.82
CA ILE A 59 22.99 4.58 25.23
C ILE A 59 22.32 5.85 24.68
N ASN A 60 21.21 5.72 23.94
CA ASN A 60 20.59 6.79 23.15
C ASN A 60 19.13 7.05 23.50
N ALA A 61 18.76 6.92 24.79
CA ALA A 61 17.38 7.08 25.23
C ALA A 61 16.75 8.40 24.73
N ASP A 62 17.40 9.55 24.92
CA ASP A 62 16.77 10.85 24.64
C ASP A 62 16.47 11.10 23.14
N GLU A 63 17.21 10.49 22.22
CA GLU A 63 17.03 10.65 20.76
C GLU A 63 15.81 9.85 20.27
N VAL A 64 15.73 8.57 20.66
CA VAL A 64 14.64 7.64 20.30
C VAL A 64 13.29 8.10 20.85
N LEU A 65 13.31 8.76 22.01
CA LEU A 65 12.11 9.24 22.70
C LEU A 65 11.51 10.53 22.09
N SER A 66 12.19 11.14 21.11
CA SER A 66 11.74 12.35 20.41
C SER A 66 11.16 12.08 19.02
N GLU A 67 11.29 10.86 18.51
CA GLU A 67 10.86 10.52 17.16
C GLU A 67 9.33 10.41 17.06
N GLU A 68 8.76 11.06 16.06
CA GLU A 68 7.36 10.89 15.64
C GLU A 68 7.39 10.05 14.37
N ILE A 69 6.93 8.79 14.43
CA ILE A 69 6.84 7.95 13.23
C ILE A 69 5.40 7.95 12.75
N SER A 70 5.23 8.19 11.46
CA SER A 70 3.96 8.08 10.77
C SER A 70 3.91 6.75 10.03
N ILE A 71 2.93 5.91 10.36
CA ILE A 71 2.63 4.68 9.62
C ILE A 71 1.22 4.84 9.04
N SER A 72 1.08 4.71 7.71
CA SER A 72 -0.20 4.98 7.04
C SER A 72 -0.69 6.41 7.39
N SER A 73 -1.95 6.56 7.77
CA SER A 73 -2.55 7.81 8.27
C SER A 73 -2.39 8.02 9.78
N LYS A 74 -1.80 7.07 10.51
CA LYS A 74 -1.62 7.13 11.97
C LYS A 74 -0.27 7.78 12.29
N LYS A 75 -0.33 8.95 12.92
CA LYS A 75 0.83 9.56 13.58
C LYS A 75 0.98 8.96 14.97
N LEU A 76 2.07 8.26 15.21
CA LEU A 76 2.36 7.68 16.50
C LEU A 76 3.40 8.54 17.20
N LYS A 77 3.03 9.03 18.37
CA LYS A 77 3.98 9.64 19.30
C LYS A 77 4.51 8.53 20.17
N TRP A 78 5.75 8.11 19.91
CA TRP A 78 6.40 7.11 20.72
C TRP A 78 6.66 7.70 22.10
N GLY A 79 6.09 7.07 23.11
CA GLY A 79 6.10 7.61 24.46
C GLY A 79 7.52 7.73 24.99
N GLY A 80 7.90 8.95 25.38
CA GLY A 80 9.10 9.26 26.17
C GLY A 80 9.15 8.44 27.45
N VAL A 81 9.85 7.32 27.46
CA VAL A 81 10.08 6.55 28.68
C VAL A 81 11.13 7.27 29.53
N LYS A 82 10.65 7.89 30.61
CA LYS A 82 11.49 8.62 31.58
C LYS A 82 12.13 7.71 32.63
N GLU A 83 11.75 6.43 32.67
CA GLU A 83 12.23 5.45 33.65
C GLU A 83 12.93 4.28 32.96
N ARG A 84 14.03 3.78 33.54
CA ARG A 84 14.83 2.65 33.00
C ARG A 84 14.13 1.29 33.03
N SER A 85 12.80 1.26 33.10
CA SER A 85 12.03 0.01 33.11
C SER A 85 11.52 -0.29 31.71
N PHE A 86 12.11 -1.31 31.08
CA PHE A 86 11.68 -1.85 29.79
C PHE A 86 10.23 -2.33 29.81
N GLU A 87 9.72 -2.70 31.00
CA GLU A 87 8.33 -3.13 31.16
C GLU A 87 7.34 -2.01 30.84
N SER A 88 7.73 -0.74 31.00
CA SER A 88 6.84 0.41 30.76
C SER A 88 6.77 0.82 29.29
N LEU A 89 7.59 0.24 28.40
CA LEU A 89 7.70 0.65 27.00
C LEU A 89 6.40 0.32 26.24
N PRO A 90 5.67 1.34 25.74
CA PRO A 90 4.55 1.10 24.82
C PRO A 90 5.03 0.79 23.40
N SER A 91 6.28 1.14 23.10
CA SER A 91 6.86 1.07 21.76
C SER A 91 8.36 0.85 21.81
N VAL A 92 8.86 0.05 20.86
CA VAL A 92 10.27 -0.28 20.70
C VAL A 92 10.71 0.03 19.28
N LEU A 93 11.72 0.90 19.13
CA LEU A 93 12.22 1.40 17.86
C LEU A 93 13.63 0.85 17.60
N LEU A 94 13.73 -0.26 16.88
CA LEU A 94 15.01 -0.90 16.55
C LEU A 94 15.34 -0.72 15.07
N SER A 95 14.87 0.37 14.48
CA SER A 95 15.14 0.72 13.08
C SER A 95 16.64 0.78 12.85
N ARG A 96 17.11 0.05 11.83
CA ARG A 96 18.53 -0.08 11.47
C ARG A 96 19.43 -0.64 12.60
N CYS A 97 18.87 -1.20 13.68
CA CYS A 97 19.65 -2.00 14.62
C CYS A 97 19.98 -3.37 14.00
N GLU A 98 21.01 -4.04 14.53
CA GLU A 98 21.46 -5.33 14.00
C GLU A 98 20.67 -6.52 14.57
N VAL A 99 19.35 -6.37 14.75
CA VAL A 99 18.49 -7.42 15.29
C VAL A 99 18.42 -8.60 14.33
N ASN A 100 18.76 -9.81 14.77
CA ASN A 100 18.79 -11.01 13.94
C ASN A 100 17.80 -12.10 14.36
N GLY A 101 17.13 -11.97 15.51
CA GLY A 101 16.21 -12.99 16.01
C GLY A 101 15.71 -12.74 17.44
N PRO A 102 14.92 -13.68 18.00
CA PRO A 102 14.21 -13.51 19.27
C PRO A 102 15.10 -13.61 20.53
N GLY A 103 16.22 -14.34 20.46
CA GLY A 103 16.97 -14.69 21.67
C GLY A 103 16.34 -15.87 22.42
N ALA A 104 16.43 -15.88 23.75
CA ALA A 104 15.89 -16.98 24.57
C ALA A 104 14.37 -16.88 24.77
N ASP A 105 13.69 -18.02 24.68
CA ASP A 105 12.24 -18.12 24.84
C ASP A 105 11.75 -17.60 26.20
N GLY A 106 10.66 -16.82 26.19
CA GLY A 106 9.98 -16.29 27.36
C GLY A 106 10.59 -14.98 27.93
N GLU A 107 11.82 -14.66 27.56
CA GLU A 107 12.51 -13.47 28.07
C GLU A 107 11.89 -12.17 27.54
N ILE A 108 11.48 -12.13 26.27
CA ILE A 108 10.83 -10.95 25.67
C ILE A 108 9.55 -10.61 26.42
N ARG A 109 8.74 -11.64 26.70
CA ARG A 109 7.47 -11.49 27.43
C ARG A 109 7.68 -10.93 28.83
N ARG A 110 8.79 -11.29 29.49
CA ARG A 110 9.13 -10.80 30.83
C ARG A 110 9.66 -9.37 30.81
N THR A 111 10.51 -9.04 29.84
CA THR A 111 11.25 -7.76 29.84
C THR A 111 10.49 -6.63 29.16
N THR A 112 9.72 -6.90 28.09
CA THR A 112 8.96 -5.89 27.34
C THR A 112 7.47 -6.26 27.17
N PRO A 113 6.72 -6.60 28.24
CA PRO A 113 5.33 -7.08 28.17
C PRO A 113 4.31 -6.08 27.62
N ASN A 114 4.58 -4.77 27.70
CA ASN A 114 3.60 -3.73 27.36
C ASN A 114 3.77 -3.12 25.96
N VAL A 115 4.70 -3.66 25.16
CA VAL A 115 4.96 -3.19 23.81
C VAL A 115 3.74 -3.44 22.94
N GLN A 116 3.19 -2.34 22.41
CA GLN A 116 2.09 -2.34 21.45
C GLN A 116 2.59 -2.10 20.03
N TRP A 117 3.82 -1.60 19.89
CA TRP A 117 4.37 -1.25 18.62
C TRP A 117 5.86 -1.55 18.52
N LEU A 118 6.25 -2.13 17.41
CA LEU A 118 7.62 -2.57 17.18
C LEU A 118 8.09 -2.14 15.79
N ASP A 119 9.18 -1.37 15.73
CA ASP A 119 9.90 -1.08 14.49
C ASP A 119 11.16 -1.95 14.40
N LEU A 120 11.19 -2.85 13.43
CA LEU A 120 12.32 -3.69 13.05
C LEU A 120 12.79 -3.38 11.62
N SER A 121 12.51 -2.18 11.11
CA SER A 121 12.85 -1.79 9.75
C SER A 121 14.37 -1.78 9.53
N GLY A 122 14.84 -2.35 8.42
CA GLY A 122 16.26 -2.34 8.05
C GLY A 122 17.17 -3.11 9.02
N THR A 123 16.62 -4.09 9.73
CA THR A 123 17.35 -4.99 10.63
C THR A 123 18.00 -6.16 9.87
N LEU A 124 18.47 -7.18 10.61
CA LEU A 124 19.03 -8.41 10.08
C LEU A 124 18.04 -9.59 10.13
N MET A 125 16.76 -9.31 10.39
CA MET A 125 15.69 -10.31 10.33
C MET A 125 15.60 -10.93 8.93
N SER A 126 15.64 -12.27 8.86
CA SER A 126 15.79 -13.00 7.59
C SER A 126 14.62 -13.91 7.23
N CYS A 127 13.72 -14.20 8.17
CA CYS A 127 12.54 -15.06 7.95
C CYS A 127 11.37 -14.64 8.85
N TRP A 128 10.17 -15.12 8.50
CA TRP A 128 8.95 -14.82 9.27
C TRP A 128 8.86 -15.61 10.57
N GLU A 129 9.50 -16.77 10.67
CA GLU A 129 9.53 -17.59 11.88
C GLU A 129 10.22 -16.87 13.04
N ASP A 130 11.36 -16.21 12.79
CA ASP A 130 12.05 -15.43 13.82
C ASP A 130 11.24 -14.20 14.23
N VAL A 131 10.53 -13.57 13.27
CA VAL A 131 9.61 -12.46 13.57
C VAL A 131 8.48 -12.97 14.44
N ALA A 132 7.87 -14.10 14.09
CA ALA A 132 6.78 -14.71 14.84
C ALA A 132 7.21 -15.08 16.27
N ALA A 133 8.42 -15.61 16.45
CA ALA A 133 8.96 -15.92 17.78
C ALA A 133 9.14 -14.67 18.67
N ILE A 134 9.39 -13.50 18.08
CA ILE A 134 9.37 -12.21 18.80
C ILE A 134 7.93 -11.80 19.11
N THR A 135 7.05 -11.77 18.12
CA THR A 135 5.70 -11.21 18.26
C THR A 135 4.78 -12.08 19.11
N GLU A 136 4.95 -13.40 19.11
CA GLU A 136 4.23 -14.33 19.99
C GLU A 136 4.47 -14.04 21.48
N GLN A 137 5.58 -13.39 21.82
CA GLN A 137 5.88 -12.98 23.19
C GLN A 137 5.36 -11.58 23.55
N LEU A 138 4.84 -10.84 22.58
CA LEU A 138 4.34 -9.47 22.72
C LEU A 138 2.80 -9.45 22.61
N ASP A 139 2.12 -9.90 23.68
CA ASP A 139 0.66 -10.12 23.67
C ASP A 139 -0.17 -8.87 23.30
N LYS A 140 0.38 -7.67 23.51
CA LYS A 140 -0.29 -6.39 23.24
C LYS A 140 0.09 -5.76 21.89
N LEU A 141 0.90 -6.44 21.07
CA LEU A 141 1.40 -5.89 19.82
C LEU A 141 0.26 -5.67 18.82
N GLU A 142 0.02 -4.40 18.47
CA GLU A 142 -0.96 -3.99 17.48
C GLU A 142 -0.32 -3.50 16.18
N GLY A 143 0.94 -3.07 16.22
CA GLY A 143 1.62 -2.57 15.03
C GLY A 143 3.07 -2.97 14.88
N LEU A 144 3.45 -3.27 13.64
CA LEU A 144 4.74 -3.84 13.30
C LEU A 144 5.29 -3.19 12.02
N GLN A 145 6.53 -2.72 12.08
CA GLN A 145 7.25 -2.27 10.90
C GLN A 145 8.42 -3.20 10.60
N LEU A 146 8.45 -3.71 9.37
CA LEU A 146 9.47 -4.63 8.87
C LEU A 146 10.08 -4.13 7.56
N SER A 147 9.90 -2.84 7.24
CA SER A 147 10.36 -2.23 6.00
C SER A 147 11.86 -2.43 5.79
N TYR A 148 12.34 -2.47 4.55
CA TYR A 148 13.76 -2.67 4.21
C TYR A 148 14.35 -4.02 4.70
N ASN A 149 13.51 -4.99 5.03
CA ASN A 149 13.91 -6.39 5.25
C ASN A 149 13.59 -7.27 4.03
N ARG A 150 14.28 -8.41 3.94
CA ARG A 150 14.06 -9.41 2.87
C ARG A 150 13.77 -10.74 3.53
N LEU A 151 12.56 -10.85 4.06
CA LEU A 151 12.13 -12.01 4.83
C LEU A 151 11.84 -13.17 3.88
N ARG A 152 12.43 -14.32 4.16
CA ARG A 152 12.07 -15.58 3.54
C ARG A 152 10.63 -15.93 3.91
N LEU A 153 9.83 -16.27 2.90
CA LEU A 153 8.43 -16.63 3.11
C LEU A 153 8.31 -17.92 3.93
N PRO A 154 7.35 -18.01 4.86
CA PRO A 154 7.15 -19.20 5.66
C PRO A 154 6.56 -20.31 4.80
N SER A 155 6.89 -21.57 5.15
CA SER A 155 6.33 -22.74 4.44
C SER A 155 4.86 -22.97 4.79
N GLU A 156 4.48 -22.68 6.04
CA GLU A 156 3.11 -22.82 6.55
C GLU A 156 2.65 -21.51 7.22
N PRO A 157 2.26 -20.48 6.44
CA PRO A 157 1.85 -19.17 6.97
C PRO A 157 0.77 -19.26 8.05
N SER A 158 -0.22 -20.13 7.88
CA SER A 158 -1.33 -20.30 8.84
C SER A 158 -0.87 -20.78 10.21
N ALA A 159 0.26 -21.48 10.32
CA ALA A 159 0.81 -21.92 11.60
C ALA A 159 1.30 -20.74 12.46
N LEU A 160 1.67 -19.62 11.82
CA LEU A 160 2.14 -18.41 12.50
C LEU A 160 1.01 -17.44 12.89
N CYS A 161 -0.25 -17.79 12.59
CA CYS A 161 -1.41 -16.92 12.85
C CYS A 161 -1.53 -16.47 14.31
N GLN A 162 -1.23 -17.34 15.28
CA GLN A 162 -1.29 -16.97 16.70
C GLN A 162 -0.29 -15.88 17.07
N ALA A 163 0.89 -15.86 16.44
CA ALA A 163 1.94 -14.88 16.72
C ALA A 163 1.56 -13.45 16.29
N PHE A 164 0.55 -13.28 15.43
CA PHE A 164 0.12 -11.97 14.91
C PHE A 164 -1.39 -11.74 15.07
N CYS A 165 -2.05 -12.48 15.98
CA CYS A 165 -3.50 -12.46 16.11
C CYS A 165 -4.09 -11.08 16.50
N ASN A 166 -3.30 -10.23 17.17
CA ASN A 166 -3.67 -8.87 17.58
C ASN A 166 -3.15 -7.78 16.63
N LEU A 167 -2.42 -8.14 15.58
CA LEU A 167 -1.78 -7.19 14.67
C LEU A 167 -2.83 -6.48 13.81
N LYS A 168 -2.87 -5.15 13.90
CA LYS A 168 -3.77 -4.25 13.15
C LYS A 168 -3.04 -3.45 12.08
N VAL A 169 -1.76 -3.14 12.30
CA VAL A 169 -0.97 -2.29 11.40
C VAL A 169 0.33 -2.97 11.01
N LEU A 170 0.59 -3.08 9.71
CA LEU A 170 1.80 -3.71 9.18
C LEU A 170 2.41 -2.86 8.08
N ALA A 171 3.70 -2.54 8.22
CA ALA A 171 4.49 -1.91 7.18
C ALA A 171 5.56 -2.86 6.64
N LEU A 172 5.52 -3.09 5.33
CA LEU A 172 6.43 -3.95 4.57
C LEU A 172 6.97 -3.17 3.37
N ASN A 173 7.37 -1.92 3.56
CA ASN A 173 7.84 -1.07 2.48
C ASN A 173 9.25 -1.50 2.04
N SER A 174 9.57 -1.40 0.75
CA SER A 174 10.92 -1.70 0.24
C SER A 174 11.42 -3.12 0.61
N CYS A 175 10.52 -4.11 0.56
CA CYS A 175 10.81 -5.50 0.94
C CYS A 175 11.01 -6.45 -0.25
N ASP A 176 10.92 -5.95 -1.48
CA ASP A 176 10.99 -6.74 -2.73
C ASP A 176 9.88 -7.82 -2.82
N LEU A 177 8.68 -7.48 -2.33
CA LEU A 177 7.54 -8.38 -2.29
C LEU A 177 6.63 -8.19 -3.52
N THR A 178 6.02 -9.29 -3.96
CA THR A 178 4.94 -9.31 -4.94
C THR A 178 3.59 -9.53 -4.24
N TRP A 179 2.48 -9.14 -4.88
CA TRP A 179 1.16 -9.32 -4.28
C TRP A 179 0.80 -10.79 -3.96
N PRO A 180 1.09 -11.78 -4.83
CA PRO A 180 0.83 -13.19 -4.50
C PRO A 180 1.58 -13.65 -3.24
N GLN A 181 2.79 -13.14 -3.01
CA GLN A 181 3.54 -13.44 -1.78
C GLN A 181 2.90 -12.80 -0.55
N ILE A 182 2.36 -11.58 -0.68
CA ILE A 182 1.58 -10.93 0.38
C ILE A 182 0.32 -11.75 0.70
N LEU A 183 -0.42 -12.19 -0.32
CA LEU A 183 -1.62 -13.02 -0.12
C LEU A 183 -1.28 -14.37 0.52
N ASN A 184 -0.15 -14.97 0.17
CA ASN A 184 0.33 -16.20 0.82
C ASN A 184 0.62 -15.97 2.31
N CYS A 185 1.15 -14.79 2.68
CA CYS A 185 1.43 -14.43 4.07
C CYS A 185 0.18 -13.96 4.85
N ALA A 186 -0.84 -13.46 4.17
CA ALA A 186 -2.02 -12.85 4.79
C ALA A 186 -2.79 -13.71 5.81
N PRO A 187 -2.82 -15.07 5.73
CA PRO A 187 -3.39 -15.90 6.80
C PRO A 187 -2.76 -15.70 8.18
N MET A 188 -1.53 -15.16 8.23
CA MET A 188 -0.88 -14.79 9.49
C MET A 188 -1.57 -13.62 10.19
N TRP A 189 -2.24 -12.70 9.47
CA TRP A 189 -2.68 -11.41 10.00
C TRP A 189 -4.22 -11.28 9.96
N PRO A 190 -4.96 -12.08 10.76
CA PRO A 190 -6.40 -12.20 10.64
C PRO A 190 -7.19 -10.91 10.95
N GLN A 191 -6.60 -9.98 11.72
CA GLN A 191 -7.23 -8.74 12.16
C GLN A 191 -6.60 -7.48 11.53
N LEU A 192 -5.83 -7.64 10.44
CA LEU A 192 -5.09 -6.53 9.85
C LEU A 192 -6.02 -5.47 9.24
N GLU A 193 -5.85 -4.22 9.67
CA GLU A 193 -6.64 -3.06 9.23
C GLU A 193 -5.85 -2.13 8.31
N ASP A 194 -4.56 -1.94 8.56
CA ASP A 194 -3.70 -1.02 7.80
C ASP A 194 -2.47 -1.77 7.26
N LEU A 195 -2.29 -1.75 5.93
CA LEU A 195 -1.19 -2.41 5.26
C LEU A 195 -0.43 -1.42 4.36
N CYS A 196 0.86 -1.24 4.64
CA CYS A 196 1.76 -0.41 3.83
C CYS A 196 2.74 -1.29 3.04
N LEU A 197 2.74 -1.12 1.73
CA LEU A 197 3.52 -1.89 0.75
C LEU A 197 4.23 -0.98 -0.25
N GLU A 198 4.63 0.20 0.19
CA GLU A 198 5.32 1.18 -0.64
C GLU A 198 6.64 0.63 -1.20
N GLU A 199 7.00 1.00 -2.44
CA GLU A 199 8.28 0.64 -3.07
C GLU A 199 8.57 -0.87 -3.10
N ASN A 200 7.56 -1.68 -3.44
CA ASN A 200 7.73 -3.11 -3.65
C ASN A 200 7.71 -3.46 -5.16
N ASN A 201 7.70 -4.76 -5.46
CA ASN A 201 7.62 -5.26 -6.83
C ASN A 201 6.20 -5.74 -7.17
N ILE A 202 5.19 -4.97 -6.74
CA ILE A 202 3.78 -5.33 -6.97
C ILE A 202 3.36 -4.85 -8.36
N THR A 203 3.31 -5.78 -9.31
CA THR A 203 2.87 -5.52 -10.68
C THR A 203 1.40 -5.79 -10.90
N GLU A 204 0.78 -6.64 -10.08
CA GLU A 204 -0.60 -7.09 -10.25
C GLU A 204 -1.35 -7.24 -8.93
N LEU A 205 -2.67 -7.01 -8.97
CA LEU A 205 -3.56 -7.17 -7.81
C LEU A 205 -4.56 -8.30 -8.06
N GLN A 206 -4.27 -9.46 -7.46
CA GLN A 206 -5.18 -10.60 -7.41
C GLN A 206 -6.19 -10.46 -6.28
N ARG A 207 -7.32 -11.15 -6.40
CA ARG A 207 -8.37 -11.13 -5.39
C ARG A 207 -7.92 -11.78 -4.07
N PRO A 208 -8.02 -11.08 -2.92
CA PRO A 208 -7.72 -11.64 -1.61
C PRO A 208 -8.88 -12.54 -1.14
N GLU A 209 -8.96 -13.77 -1.67
CA GLU A 209 -10.00 -14.72 -1.28
C GLU A 209 -9.81 -15.19 0.16
N GLY A 210 -10.78 -14.88 1.04
CA GLY A 210 -10.77 -15.34 2.42
C GLY A 210 -9.73 -14.68 3.34
N VAL A 211 -8.96 -13.72 2.82
CA VAL A 211 -7.91 -12.99 3.56
C VAL A 211 -8.11 -11.47 3.44
N LEU A 212 -7.49 -10.69 4.34
CA LEU A 212 -7.49 -9.21 4.32
C LEU A 212 -8.89 -8.55 4.27
N GLN A 213 -9.94 -9.25 4.71
CA GLN A 213 -11.31 -8.72 4.74
C GLN A 213 -11.50 -7.52 5.68
N PRO A 214 -10.82 -7.44 6.85
CA PRO A 214 -10.91 -6.28 7.74
C PRO A 214 -10.16 -5.04 7.26
N LEU A 215 -9.42 -5.14 6.15
CA LEU A 215 -8.48 -4.10 5.72
C LEU A 215 -9.23 -2.79 5.40
N ARG A 216 -8.83 -1.72 6.10
CA ARG A 216 -9.39 -0.35 6.01
C ARG A 216 -8.48 0.60 5.24
N SER A 217 -7.17 0.38 5.27
CA SER A 217 -6.18 1.19 4.56
C SER A 217 -5.18 0.32 3.83
N LEU A 218 -4.95 0.63 2.55
CA LEU A 218 -3.95 -0.02 1.72
C LEU A 218 -3.09 1.03 1.02
N ASN A 219 -1.79 0.99 1.28
CA ASN A 219 -0.81 1.82 0.57
C ASN A 219 0.03 0.96 -0.39
N LEU A 220 -0.10 1.23 -1.69
CA LEU A 220 0.62 0.60 -2.79
C LEU A 220 1.43 1.65 -3.58
N SER A 221 1.82 2.75 -2.95
CA SER A 221 2.60 3.79 -3.62
C SER A 221 3.92 3.25 -4.18
N SER A 222 4.41 3.88 -5.25
CA SER A 222 5.72 3.59 -5.83
C SER A 222 5.92 2.12 -6.23
N ASN A 223 4.86 1.45 -6.70
CA ASN A 223 4.92 0.10 -7.23
C ASN A 223 4.80 0.11 -8.77
N PRO A 224 5.29 -0.93 -9.46
CA PRO A 224 5.16 -1.05 -10.91
C PRO A 224 3.79 -1.62 -11.34
N LEU A 225 2.68 -1.13 -10.78
CA LEU A 225 1.34 -1.67 -11.05
C LEU A 225 0.97 -1.58 -12.54
N VAL A 226 0.54 -2.71 -13.10
CA VAL A 226 -0.01 -2.80 -14.45
C VAL A 226 -1.50 -2.52 -14.39
N GLN A 227 -1.94 -1.53 -15.15
CA GLN A 227 -3.30 -0.99 -15.12
C GLN A 227 -4.38 -2.06 -15.37
N HIS A 228 -4.11 -3.01 -16.26
CA HIS A 228 -5.02 -4.10 -16.61
C HIS A 228 -5.31 -5.11 -15.47
N THR A 229 -4.55 -5.07 -14.39
CA THR A 229 -4.72 -5.98 -13.25
C THR A 229 -5.63 -5.42 -12.16
N VAL A 230 -5.86 -4.11 -12.15
CA VAL A 230 -6.89 -3.48 -11.31
C VAL A 230 -8.28 -4.03 -11.67
N PHE A 231 -8.47 -4.50 -12.90
CA PHE A 231 -9.68 -5.17 -13.38
C PHE A 231 -9.92 -6.53 -12.71
N SER A 232 -8.86 -7.24 -12.30
CA SER A 232 -8.96 -8.48 -11.53
C SER A 232 -9.53 -8.24 -10.11
N MET A 233 -9.64 -6.98 -9.67
CA MET A 233 -10.24 -6.61 -8.39
C MET A 233 -11.78 -6.64 -8.38
N SER A 234 -12.42 -6.63 -9.56
CA SER A 234 -13.88 -6.62 -9.70
C SER A 234 -14.43 -7.83 -10.45
N ALA A 235 -13.59 -8.56 -11.17
CA ALA A 235 -14.00 -9.74 -11.90
C ALA A 235 -14.52 -10.83 -10.93
N LEU A 236 -15.74 -11.29 -11.19
CA LEU A 236 -16.37 -12.40 -10.48
C LEU A 236 -15.49 -13.66 -10.58
N PRO A 237 -15.46 -14.51 -9.54
CA PRO A 237 -14.79 -15.79 -9.66
C PRO A 237 -15.63 -16.72 -10.55
N ARG A 238 -14.92 -17.64 -11.21
CA ARG A 238 -15.36 -18.91 -11.81
C ARG A 238 -15.41 -18.96 -13.35
N TYR A 239 -14.35 -19.59 -13.89
CA TYR A 239 -14.29 -20.35 -15.13
C TYR A 239 -14.72 -19.63 -16.42
N SER A 240 -13.76 -19.03 -17.12
CA SER A 240 -13.46 -19.37 -18.53
C SER A 240 -12.49 -18.35 -19.12
N THR A 241 -11.34 -18.84 -19.55
CA THR A 241 -10.30 -18.12 -20.31
C THR A 241 -10.74 -17.75 -21.74
N GLN A 242 -12.05 -17.71 -22.04
CA GLN A 242 -12.59 -17.42 -23.37
C GLN A 242 -13.68 -16.33 -23.39
N LEU A 243 -14.02 -15.72 -22.25
CA LEU A 243 -15.05 -14.66 -22.17
C LEU A 243 -14.50 -13.24 -22.04
N LEU A 244 -13.25 -12.98 -22.42
CA LEU A 244 -12.72 -11.61 -22.57
C LEU A 244 -13.43 -10.78 -23.68
N HIS A 245 -14.32 -11.41 -24.47
CA HIS A 245 -15.19 -10.75 -25.44
C HIS A 245 -16.65 -10.54 -24.97
N LEU A 246 -17.00 -10.96 -23.75
CA LEU A 246 -18.31 -10.68 -23.16
C LEU A 246 -18.14 -9.87 -21.87
N ASN A 247 -17.56 -8.67 -22.02
CA ASN A 247 -17.67 -7.59 -21.04
C ASN A 247 -19.12 -7.05 -20.99
N LEU A 248 -20.08 -7.92 -20.71
CA LEU A 248 -21.45 -7.59 -20.31
C LEU A 248 -21.66 -7.96 -18.83
N VAL A 249 -20.63 -7.74 -18.00
CA VAL A 249 -20.78 -7.78 -16.55
C VAL A 249 -21.35 -6.44 -16.13
N PHE A 250 -22.67 -6.43 -15.90
CA PHE A 250 -23.46 -5.40 -15.23
C PHE A 250 -22.66 -4.19 -14.76
N ALA A 251 -22.73 -3.09 -15.51
CA ALA A 251 -22.36 -1.78 -15.01
C ALA A 251 -23.12 -1.54 -13.69
N GLY A 252 -22.42 -1.54 -12.55
CA GLY A 252 -22.98 -1.18 -11.25
C GLY A 252 -23.00 -2.24 -10.14
N SER A 253 -22.55 -3.48 -10.35
CA SER A 253 -22.46 -4.44 -9.24
C SER A 253 -21.25 -4.16 -8.34
N GLN A 254 -21.50 -3.88 -7.05
CA GLN A 254 -20.46 -3.70 -6.03
C GLN A 254 -19.55 -4.94 -5.92
N THR A 255 -18.26 -4.74 -5.69
CA THR A 255 -17.34 -5.87 -5.43
C THR A 255 -17.46 -6.33 -3.99
N SER A 256 -17.32 -7.63 -3.74
CA SER A 256 -17.18 -8.18 -2.39
C SER A 256 -15.72 -8.20 -1.91
N MET A 257 -14.80 -7.65 -2.70
CA MET A 257 -13.40 -7.47 -2.32
C MET A 257 -13.25 -6.23 -1.44
N PHE A 258 -12.44 -6.34 -0.38
CA PHE A 258 -12.12 -5.20 0.48
C PHE A 258 -13.36 -4.42 0.95
N PRO A 259 -14.34 -5.09 1.58
CA PRO A 259 -15.62 -4.47 1.92
C PRO A 259 -15.47 -3.26 2.86
N GLU A 260 -14.42 -3.25 3.68
CA GLU A 260 -14.13 -2.22 4.69
C GLU A 260 -13.08 -1.20 4.24
N LEU A 261 -12.55 -1.29 3.02
CA LEU A 261 -11.44 -0.44 2.57
C LEU A 261 -11.92 0.99 2.35
N LYS A 262 -11.40 1.89 3.19
CA LYS A 262 -11.74 3.31 3.23
C LYS A 262 -10.67 4.17 2.59
N ASN A 263 -9.41 3.76 2.68
CA ASN A 263 -8.26 4.50 2.16
C ASN A 263 -7.44 3.65 1.21
N LEU A 264 -7.22 4.17 0.00
CA LEU A 264 -6.36 3.55 -1.01
C LEU A 264 -5.35 4.58 -1.54
N ASN A 265 -4.07 4.27 -1.42
CA ASN A 265 -2.99 5.06 -1.99
C ASN A 265 -2.32 4.32 -3.14
N LEU A 266 -2.40 4.89 -4.35
CA LEU A 266 -1.77 4.44 -5.58
C LEU A 266 -0.78 5.48 -6.14
N ASP A 267 -0.24 6.35 -5.29
CA ASP A 267 0.73 7.38 -5.71
C ASP A 267 1.94 6.78 -6.43
N HIS A 268 2.53 7.54 -7.34
CA HIS A 268 3.75 7.19 -8.07
C HIS A 268 3.74 5.82 -8.76
N ASN A 269 2.56 5.40 -9.21
CA ASN A 269 2.39 4.27 -10.12
C ASN A 269 2.35 4.76 -11.58
N ASN A 270 2.13 3.86 -12.53
CA ASN A 270 2.07 4.18 -13.97
C ASN A 270 0.65 4.04 -14.53
N ILE A 271 -0.37 4.57 -13.84
CA ILE A 271 -1.77 4.53 -14.28
C ILE A 271 -2.04 5.61 -15.34
N THR A 272 -2.59 5.23 -16.49
CA THR A 272 -2.92 6.11 -17.65
C THR A 272 -4.40 6.03 -18.03
N GLU A 273 -5.06 4.89 -17.81
CA GLU A 273 -6.42 4.65 -18.26
C GLU A 273 -7.48 4.95 -17.18
N TRP A 274 -8.53 5.69 -17.59
CA TRP A 274 -9.63 6.08 -16.70
C TRP A 274 -10.52 4.92 -16.25
N CYS A 275 -10.54 3.81 -16.99
CA CYS A 275 -11.30 2.62 -16.61
C CYS A 275 -10.87 2.04 -15.26
N VAL A 276 -9.59 2.22 -14.88
CA VAL A 276 -9.08 1.87 -13.54
C VAL A 276 -9.89 2.59 -12.45
N VAL A 277 -10.21 3.87 -12.66
CA VAL A 277 -11.01 4.67 -11.72
C VAL A 277 -12.44 4.15 -11.63
N ASP A 278 -13.03 3.76 -12.77
CA ASP A 278 -14.37 3.18 -12.82
C ASP A 278 -14.46 1.85 -12.06
N GLU A 279 -13.37 1.07 -12.06
CA GLU A 279 -13.26 -0.16 -11.26
C GLU A 279 -13.15 0.13 -9.76
N LEU A 280 -12.41 1.17 -9.37
CA LEU A 280 -12.31 1.61 -7.97
C LEU A 280 -13.66 2.09 -7.42
N ALA A 281 -14.56 2.61 -8.27
CA ALA A 281 -15.90 3.02 -7.86
C ALA A 281 -16.75 1.85 -7.32
N LYS A 282 -16.38 0.59 -7.63
CA LYS A 282 -17.07 -0.62 -7.16
C LYS A 282 -16.72 -0.97 -5.71
N LEU A 283 -15.72 -0.32 -5.12
CA LEU A 283 -15.34 -0.48 -3.71
C LEU A 283 -16.35 0.28 -2.82
N PRO A 284 -17.14 -0.41 -2.00
CA PRO A 284 -18.32 0.18 -1.36
C PRO A 284 -17.96 1.24 -0.30
N SER A 285 -16.80 1.09 0.35
CA SER A 285 -16.40 1.91 1.50
C SER A 285 -15.32 2.95 1.18
N LEU A 286 -14.86 3.04 -0.07
CA LEU A 286 -13.72 3.88 -0.43
C LEU A 286 -14.04 5.38 -0.32
N VAL A 287 -13.51 6.04 0.71
CA VAL A 287 -13.76 7.46 0.99
C VAL A 287 -12.50 8.33 0.84
N GLN A 288 -11.31 7.74 0.82
CA GLN A 288 -10.04 8.42 0.66
C GLN A 288 -9.24 7.76 -0.45
N PHE A 289 -8.81 8.55 -1.43
CA PHE A 289 -8.03 8.06 -2.55
C PHE A 289 -6.87 8.99 -2.86
N SER A 290 -5.71 8.43 -3.17
CA SER A 290 -4.55 9.17 -3.67
C SER A 290 -3.96 8.48 -4.90
N CYS A 291 -3.66 9.27 -5.93
CA CYS A 291 -3.04 8.79 -7.17
C CYS A 291 -2.06 9.82 -7.77
N ARG A 292 -1.41 10.61 -6.93
CA ARG A 292 -0.38 11.59 -7.32
C ARG A 292 0.72 10.91 -8.13
N GLY A 293 1.32 11.61 -9.08
CA GLY A 293 2.43 11.06 -9.86
C GLY A 293 2.06 9.96 -10.88
N ASN A 294 0.77 9.64 -11.03
CA ASN A 294 0.27 8.84 -12.16
C ASN A 294 0.10 9.71 -13.41
N ARG A 295 -0.15 9.05 -14.55
CA ARG A 295 -0.32 9.68 -15.88
C ARG A 295 -1.79 9.66 -16.33
N LEU A 296 -2.71 9.87 -15.40
CA LEU A 296 -4.13 10.09 -15.71
C LEU A 296 -4.28 11.51 -16.28
N VAL A 297 -4.37 11.61 -17.59
CA VAL A 297 -4.46 12.89 -18.31
C VAL A 297 -5.90 13.11 -18.78
N SER A 298 -6.42 14.32 -18.56
CA SER A 298 -7.69 14.78 -19.13
C SER A 298 -7.51 15.15 -20.60
N SER A 299 -8.60 15.26 -21.36
CA SER A 299 -8.54 15.59 -22.79
C SER A 299 -7.86 16.94 -23.10
N ASP A 300 -7.88 17.87 -22.15
CA ASP A 300 -7.24 19.19 -22.21
C ASP A 300 -5.81 19.22 -21.63
N GLY A 301 -5.32 18.10 -21.09
CA GLY A 301 -4.00 18.01 -20.46
C GLY A 301 -3.87 18.68 -19.09
N ASN A 302 -4.96 19.22 -18.52
CA ASN A 302 -4.93 19.98 -17.27
C ASN A 302 -5.11 19.07 -16.04
N PRO A 303 -4.15 19.04 -15.10
CA PRO A 303 -4.26 18.25 -13.86
C PRO A 303 -5.50 18.57 -13.01
N LYS A 304 -5.99 19.82 -13.05
CA LYS A 304 -7.21 20.20 -12.32
C LYS A 304 -8.45 19.52 -12.90
N THR A 305 -8.54 19.46 -14.23
CA THR A 305 -9.62 18.77 -14.94
C THR A 305 -9.59 17.28 -14.64
N ALA A 306 -8.41 16.66 -14.57
CA ALA A 306 -8.27 15.27 -14.13
C ALA A 306 -8.77 15.06 -12.68
N ASN A 307 -8.44 15.96 -11.74
CA ASN A 307 -8.98 15.88 -10.38
C ASN A 307 -10.52 16.02 -10.34
N GLN A 308 -11.09 16.92 -11.14
CA GLN A 308 -12.55 17.01 -11.28
C GLN A 308 -13.16 15.72 -11.82
N MET A 309 -12.54 15.10 -12.83
CA MET A 309 -12.98 13.80 -13.35
C MET A 309 -12.93 12.70 -12.28
N LEU A 310 -11.89 12.66 -11.43
CA LEU A 310 -11.80 11.74 -10.30
C LEU A 310 -12.94 11.95 -9.30
N ILE A 311 -13.21 13.20 -8.91
CA ILE A 311 -14.31 13.55 -7.99
C ILE A 311 -15.67 13.17 -8.58
N ALA A 312 -15.86 13.40 -9.88
CA ALA A 312 -17.10 13.10 -10.58
C ALA A 312 -17.30 11.60 -10.85
N LYS A 313 -16.24 10.81 -11.07
CA LYS A 313 -16.33 9.35 -11.23
C LYS A 313 -16.48 8.63 -9.89
N LEU A 314 -15.81 9.09 -8.84
CA LEU A 314 -15.83 8.48 -7.50
C LEU A 314 -16.73 9.25 -6.53
N GLY A 315 -18.01 8.88 -6.54
CA GLY A 315 -19.07 9.61 -5.84
C GLY A 315 -19.00 9.63 -4.32
N GLN A 316 -18.42 8.59 -3.74
CA GLN A 316 -18.32 8.43 -2.28
C GLN A 316 -17.08 9.09 -1.67
N LEU A 317 -16.17 9.64 -2.47
CA LEU A 317 -14.93 10.23 -1.92
C LEU A 317 -15.21 11.43 -1.02
N VAL A 318 -14.47 11.50 0.08
CA VAL A 318 -14.40 12.65 0.99
C VAL A 318 -13.05 13.35 0.85
N THR A 319 -11.99 12.58 0.56
CA THR A 319 -10.63 13.09 0.41
C THR A 319 -10.02 12.57 -0.89
N LEU A 320 -9.47 13.48 -1.71
CA LEU A 320 -8.68 13.14 -2.88
C LEU A 320 -7.28 13.74 -2.75
N ASN A 321 -6.24 12.93 -2.89
CA ASN A 321 -4.84 13.36 -2.82
C ASN A 321 -4.57 14.16 -1.52
N SER A 322 -5.07 13.70 -0.38
CA SER A 322 -4.95 14.42 0.92
C SER A 322 -5.68 15.78 1.01
N CYS A 323 -6.50 16.14 0.02
CA CYS A 323 -7.35 17.33 0.05
C CYS A 323 -8.81 16.93 0.30
N GLU A 324 -9.46 17.60 1.25
CA GLU A 324 -10.90 17.44 1.49
C GLU A 324 -11.70 17.95 0.29
N ILE A 325 -12.75 17.22 -0.10
CA ILE A 325 -13.65 17.58 -1.19
C ILE A 325 -14.86 18.30 -0.59
N TYR A 326 -14.97 19.61 -0.81
CA TYR A 326 -16.14 20.36 -0.35
C TYR A 326 -17.36 20.08 -1.25
N PRO A 327 -18.59 20.23 -0.71
CA PRO A 327 -19.81 19.99 -1.48
C PRO A 327 -19.90 20.79 -2.79
N GLU A 328 -19.40 22.03 -2.79
CA GLU A 328 -19.41 22.90 -3.98
C GLU A 328 -18.41 22.43 -5.04
N ASP A 329 -17.23 21.96 -4.62
CA ASP A 329 -16.23 21.38 -5.53
C ASP A 329 -16.76 20.10 -6.18
N ARG A 330 -17.43 19.26 -5.39
CA ARG A 330 -18.11 18.05 -5.88
C ARG A 330 -19.21 18.39 -6.88
N ARG A 331 -20.06 19.36 -6.55
CA ARG A 331 -21.14 19.81 -7.44
C ARG A 331 -20.58 20.36 -8.75
N GLY A 332 -19.55 21.21 -8.69
CA GLY A 332 -18.88 21.74 -9.86
C GLY A 332 -18.28 20.64 -10.73
N ALA A 333 -17.51 19.73 -10.14
CA ALA A 333 -16.91 18.60 -10.85
C ALA A 333 -17.95 17.69 -11.52
N GLU A 334 -19.06 17.38 -10.84
CA GLU A 334 -20.14 16.54 -11.39
C GLU A 334 -20.85 17.23 -12.57
N LEU A 335 -21.12 18.54 -12.49
CA LEU A 335 -21.72 19.30 -13.59
C LEU A 335 -20.76 19.44 -14.78
N ASP A 336 -19.48 19.75 -14.52
CA ASP A 336 -18.46 19.84 -15.57
C ASP A 336 -18.29 18.51 -16.29
N TYR A 337 -18.36 17.39 -15.57
CA TYR A 337 -18.32 16.04 -16.14
C TYR A 337 -19.54 15.74 -17.03
N ILE A 338 -20.75 16.14 -16.62
CA ILE A 338 -21.95 16.04 -17.46
C ILE A 338 -21.77 16.84 -18.76
N LYS A 339 -21.29 18.08 -18.66
CA LYS A 339 -21.05 18.93 -19.84
C LYS A 339 -19.98 18.36 -20.76
N MET A 340 -18.91 17.82 -20.19
CA MET A 340 -17.77 17.28 -20.93
C MET A 340 -18.14 16.08 -21.81
N PHE A 341 -19.00 15.18 -21.32
CA PHE A 341 -19.38 13.95 -22.03
C PHE A 341 -20.81 13.99 -22.60
N GLY A 342 -21.50 15.13 -22.54
CA GLY A 342 -22.89 15.28 -22.97
C GLY A 342 -23.10 15.03 -24.47
N GLU A 343 -22.20 15.50 -25.34
CA GLU A 343 -22.29 15.20 -26.78
C GLU A 343 -22.13 13.70 -27.06
N GLU A 344 -21.21 13.03 -26.37
CA GLU A 344 -20.99 11.59 -26.50
C GLU A 344 -22.20 10.80 -26.01
N TRP A 345 -22.81 11.23 -24.90
CA TRP A 345 -24.03 10.64 -24.36
C TRP A 345 -25.23 10.80 -25.30
N LEU A 346 -25.44 11.99 -25.88
CA LEU A 346 -26.51 12.24 -26.86
C LEU A 346 -26.33 11.37 -28.11
N LYS A 347 -25.10 11.27 -28.63
CA LYS A 347 -24.76 10.38 -29.77
C LYS A 347 -24.99 8.91 -29.44
N ALA A 348 -24.80 8.52 -28.17
CA ALA A 348 -25.05 7.18 -27.69
C ALA A 348 -26.54 6.88 -27.44
N GLY A 349 -27.48 7.77 -27.80
CA GLY A 349 -28.93 7.53 -27.66
C GLY A 349 -29.59 8.26 -26.49
N GLY A 350 -28.82 9.04 -25.73
CA GLY A 350 -29.32 9.93 -24.69
C GLY A 350 -30.24 9.25 -23.68
N GLN A 351 -31.37 9.88 -23.39
CA GLN A 351 -32.29 9.45 -22.33
C GLN A 351 -33.18 8.25 -22.70
N SER A 352 -33.25 7.89 -23.99
CA SER A 352 -34.16 6.86 -24.48
C SER A 352 -33.53 5.46 -24.47
N GLN A 353 -32.26 5.34 -24.85
CA GLN A 353 -31.48 4.10 -24.83
C GLN A 353 -29.99 4.42 -24.93
N THR A 354 -29.32 4.63 -23.80
CA THR A 354 -27.87 4.87 -23.78
C THR A 354 -27.12 3.62 -24.24
N GLY A 355 -26.23 3.76 -25.21
CA GLY A 355 -25.41 2.68 -25.73
C GLY A 355 -24.61 1.99 -24.63
N THR A 356 -24.46 0.67 -24.75
CA THR A 356 -23.72 -0.16 -23.78
C THR A 356 -22.27 0.29 -23.64
N GLU A 357 -21.65 0.71 -24.75
CA GLU A 357 -20.26 1.21 -24.76
C GLU A 357 -20.08 2.47 -23.91
N PHE A 358 -20.98 3.45 -24.04
CA PHE A 358 -20.93 4.68 -23.24
C PHE A 358 -21.12 4.38 -21.75
N THR A 359 -22.12 3.53 -21.44
CA THR A 359 -22.42 3.13 -20.06
C THR A 359 -21.24 2.42 -19.40
N CYS A 360 -20.49 1.60 -20.13
CA CYS A 360 -19.28 0.95 -19.62
C CYS A 360 -18.15 1.95 -19.32
N ARG A 361 -17.98 3.00 -20.13
CA ARG A 361 -16.93 4.03 -19.94
C ARG A 361 -17.31 5.10 -18.91
N HIS A 362 -18.60 5.30 -18.70
CA HIS A 362 -19.14 6.32 -17.80
C HIS A 362 -20.27 5.75 -16.92
N PRO A 363 -19.97 4.75 -16.06
CA PRO A 363 -21.00 4.02 -15.30
C PRO A 363 -21.79 4.91 -14.34
N ARG A 364 -21.21 6.04 -13.90
CA ARG A 364 -21.88 7.01 -13.00
C ARG A 364 -22.71 8.06 -13.74
N TYR A 365 -22.60 8.15 -15.07
CA TYR A 365 -23.19 9.25 -15.84
C TYR A 365 -24.72 9.30 -15.72
N GLN A 366 -25.40 8.15 -15.83
CA GLN A 366 -26.85 8.09 -15.70
C GLN A 366 -27.33 8.60 -14.33
N ASN A 367 -26.67 8.20 -13.25
CA ASN A 367 -26.97 8.68 -11.90
C ASN A 367 -26.80 10.21 -11.77
N LEU A 368 -25.84 10.80 -12.52
CA LEU A 368 -25.65 12.25 -12.52
C LEU A 368 -26.74 12.97 -13.32
N ILE A 369 -27.19 12.39 -14.45
CA ILE A 369 -28.34 12.92 -15.21
C ILE A 369 -29.62 12.86 -14.37
N ASP A 370 -29.86 11.77 -13.65
CA ASP A 370 -31.03 11.64 -12.78
C ASP A 370 -30.99 12.67 -11.63
N LYS A 371 -29.79 13.06 -11.19
CA LYS A 371 -29.57 14.02 -10.10
C LYS A 371 -29.64 15.49 -10.54
N TYR A 372 -29.09 15.83 -11.70
CA TYR A 372 -28.89 17.22 -12.14
C TYR A 372 -29.70 17.61 -13.40
N GLY A 373 -30.26 16.63 -14.11
CA GLY A 373 -30.90 16.81 -15.41
C GLY A 373 -29.95 16.58 -16.59
N ALA A 374 -30.53 16.44 -17.77
CA ALA A 374 -29.78 16.34 -19.02
C ALA A 374 -29.15 17.70 -19.39
N PRO A 375 -27.93 17.72 -19.98
CA PRO A 375 -27.32 18.96 -20.42
C PRO A 375 -28.12 19.59 -21.57
N GLU A 376 -28.32 20.91 -21.54
CA GLU A 376 -28.97 21.62 -22.65
C GLU A 376 -28.01 21.71 -23.85
N GLU A 377 -28.52 21.62 -25.08
CA GLU A 377 -27.69 21.69 -26.30
C GLU A 377 -26.84 22.98 -26.39
N GLY A 378 -27.28 24.06 -25.75
CA GLY A 378 -26.54 25.32 -25.66
C GLY A 378 -25.30 25.25 -24.76
N GLU A 379 -25.31 24.37 -23.75
CA GLU A 379 -24.21 24.21 -22.79
C GLU A 379 -23.08 23.31 -23.31
N LEU A 380 -23.36 22.51 -24.33
CA LEU A 380 -22.39 21.58 -24.93
C LEU A 380 -21.49 22.24 -25.98
N LYS A 381 -21.83 23.45 -26.43
CA LYS A 381 -21.03 24.20 -27.40
C LYS A 381 -19.72 24.66 -26.75
N LYS A 382 -18.59 24.16 -27.26
CA LYS A 382 -17.26 24.69 -26.88
C LYS A 382 -17.23 26.20 -27.20
N PRO A 383 -16.73 27.06 -26.28
CA PRO A 383 -16.58 28.47 -26.59
C PRO A 383 -15.68 28.63 -27.80
N GLU A 384 -16.15 29.36 -28.83
CA GLU A 384 -15.31 29.71 -29.97
C GLU A 384 -14.08 30.46 -29.44
N PRO A 385 -12.87 30.15 -29.93
CA PRO A 385 -11.70 30.95 -29.58
C PRO A 385 -12.00 32.39 -29.98
N PHE A 386 -11.95 33.31 -29.02
CA PHE A 386 -12.18 34.74 -29.24
C PHE A 386 -11.28 35.24 -30.38
N VAL A 387 -11.84 35.36 -31.58
CA VAL A 387 -11.20 36.03 -32.69
C VAL A 387 -11.29 37.52 -32.39
N LEU A 388 -10.20 38.11 -31.91
CA LEU A 388 -10.02 39.56 -31.87
C LEU A 388 -10.21 40.10 -33.29
N LYS A 389 -11.41 40.61 -33.59
CA LYS A 389 -11.66 41.39 -34.79
C LYS A 389 -10.87 42.69 -34.66
N ASN A 390 -9.69 42.73 -35.29
CA ASN A 390 -8.99 43.96 -35.59
C ASN A 390 -9.89 44.84 -36.47
N GLN A 391 -10.66 45.73 -35.85
CA GLN A 391 -11.20 46.89 -36.54
C GLN A 391 -10.09 47.93 -36.61
N LEU A 392 -9.38 47.95 -37.75
CA LEU A 392 -8.63 49.12 -38.19
C LEU A 392 -9.64 50.23 -38.45
N LEU A 393 -9.62 51.25 -37.58
CA LEU A 393 -10.20 52.55 -37.86
C LEU A 393 -9.38 53.18 -39.00
N SER A 394 -10.04 53.39 -40.14
CA SER A 394 -9.55 54.16 -41.28
C SER A 394 -9.57 55.66 -41.01
#